data_AF-A0A6F8U489-F1
#
_entry.id   AF-A0A6F8U489-F1
#
_cell.length_a   1.000
_cell.length_b   1.000
_cell.length_c   1.000
_cell.angle_alpha   90.00
_cell.angle_beta   90.00
_cell.angle_gamma   90.00
#
_symmetry.space_group_name_H-M   'P 1'
#
loop_
_entity.id
_entity.type
_entity.pdbx_description
1 polymer ?
#
loop_
_entity_poly.entity_id
_entity_poly.type
_entity_poly.pdbx_seq_one_letter_code
_entity_poly.pdbx_strand_id
1 'polypeptide(L)'
;MRIFENACDDPERKSKPLSLRLARFVKRLLGQKNTAFSEFGVRWHLDFPDPKRPVWFLPGGRVVQGWIVLPENLAETLSDVRIVAQWQPEFELCHPLDIDRPDVAEKIVSAPMQEAAQRVGGFRFTVPPMLASFRLMLVLEGESWLLREIRVDIGNDDCGQQLKVLEGKQGWLFLDNDTNGSVDQFMGRMRLTKSGLEGWDDYLHQLENVADGLPCALLVAPSKESVMGANYHPRQEGASGPMHQLLTLDVSKDVVYPVDELKALGDRAFIPTDTHWTNEGALAATLALVAKLGVDENACRELFKNDRYKSKTMSGDLGNKLTPNKTSSVAVLVSFGYSRYKTYDNGLPNFGRLLVVEYPEALMAGTCLIFGSSSSYSMFNYLCRVFQRIVFVHSAGNVDPDLVKAVAPAYLATQTNARFVVQIPTVAHSLDKVIHQKCAQLDEKAFEGVREKRIIASDKYLQTLGLLRWEQIASSHLV
;
A
#
# COMPACT_ATOMS: atom_id res chain seq x y z
N MET A 1 -1.98 -27.90 -77.03
CA MET A 1 -0.53 -28.04 -77.29
C MET A 1 0.09 -26.65 -77.11
N ARG A 2 0.27 -26.22 -75.86
CA ARG A 2 1.57 -25.97 -75.18
C ARG A 2 2.56 -25.16 -76.03
N ILE A 3 2.92 -23.97 -75.55
CA ILE A 3 4.28 -23.58 -75.11
C ILE A 3 4.15 -22.37 -74.15
N PHE A 4 5.08 -22.33 -73.20
CA PHE A 4 5.16 -21.57 -71.94
C PHE A 4 5.58 -20.11 -72.10
N GLU A 5 5.11 -19.23 -71.20
CA GLU A 5 5.84 -18.00 -70.84
C GLU A 5 5.56 -17.58 -69.38
N ASN A 6 6.62 -17.72 -68.57
CA ASN A 6 7.08 -16.91 -67.43
C ASN A 6 6.06 -16.35 -66.43
N ALA A 7 6.02 -17.01 -65.26
CA ALA A 7 5.65 -16.37 -64.00
C ALA A 7 6.79 -15.43 -63.57
N CYS A 8 6.51 -14.12 -63.58
CA CYS A 8 7.30 -13.11 -62.89
C CYS A 8 6.79 -13.01 -61.45
N ASP A 9 7.71 -13.12 -60.50
CA ASP A 9 7.47 -12.94 -59.07
C ASP A 9 6.83 -11.59 -58.75
N ASP A 10 5.74 -11.62 -57.99
CA ASP A 10 5.11 -10.45 -57.38
C ASP A 10 5.62 -10.30 -55.93
N PRO A 11 6.31 -9.20 -55.57
CA PRO A 11 6.91 -8.98 -54.26
C PRO A 11 5.94 -8.42 -53.21
N GLU A 12 4.63 -8.58 -53.35
CA GLU A 12 3.64 -8.16 -52.33
C GLU A 12 3.14 -9.30 -51.42
N ARG A 13 4.05 -10.08 -50.83
CA ARG A 13 3.73 -10.89 -49.63
C ARG A 13 3.92 -10.05 -48.37
N LYS A 14 3.09 -9.00 -48.24
CA LYS A 14 3.05 -8.10 -47.07
C LYS A 14 2.92 -8.88 -45.77
N SER A 15 3.80 -8.53 -44.83
CA SER A 15 3.90 -9.03 -43.47
C SER A 15 2.57 -8.90 -42.72
N LYS A 16 2.07 -10.01 -42.19
CA LYS A 16 1.03 -9.96 -41.15
C LYS A 16 1.68 -9.48 -39.86
N PRO A 17 1.03 -8.61 -39.05
CA PRO A 17 1.59 -8.20 -37.78
C PRO A 17 1.83 -9.44 -36.89
N LEU A 18 2.98 -9.50 -36.23
CA LEU A 18 3.43 -10.62 -35.38
C LEU A 18 2.35 -11.04 -34.37
N SER A 19 1.55 -10.07 -33.89
CA SER A 19 0.43 -10.28 -32.96
C SER A 19 -0.62 -11.28 -33.46
N LEU A 20 -0.90 -11.33 -34.76
CA LEU A 20 -1.88 -12.27 -35.33
C LEU A 20 -1.32 -13.69 -35.52
N ARG A 21 0.00 -13.84 -35.62
CA ARG A 21 0.67 -15.14 -35.70
C ARG A 21 0.83 -15.75 -34.32
N LEU A 22 1.25 -14.98 -33.32
CA LEU A 22 1.31 -15.46 -31.94
C LEU A 22 -0.11 -15.64 -31.36
N ALA A 23 -1.05 -14.73 -31.59
CA ALA A 23 -2.44 -14.94 -31.15
C ALA A 23 -3.13 -16.12 -31.83
N ARG A 24 -2.85 -16.45 -33.11
CA ARG A 24 -3.36 -17.70 -33.73
C ARG A 24 -2.64 -18.95 -33.22
N PHE A 25 -1.37 -18.81 -32.84
CA PHE A 25 -0.59 -19.89 -32.23
C PHE A 25 -1.09 -20.18 -30.80
N VAL A 26 -1.24 -19.14 -29.97
CA VAL A 26 -1.80 -19.14 -28.61
C VAL A 26 -3.28 -19.58 -28.61
N LYS A 27 -4.11 -19.11 -29.55
CA LYS A 27 -5.53 -19.50 -29.64
C LYS A 27 -5.76 -20.93 -30.14
N ARG A 28 -4.79 -21.53 -30.84
CA ARG A 28 -4.80 -22.96 -31.17
C ARG A 28 -4.33 -23.83 -29.99
N LEU A 29 -3.60 -23.25 -29.03
CA LEU A 29 -3.15 -23.87 -27.77
C LEU A 29 -4.18 -23.78 -26.63
N LEU A 30 -5.04 -22.75 -26.63
CA LEU A 30 -6.10 -22.55 -25.63
C LEU A 30 -7.18 -23.67 -25.57
N GLY A 31 -7.10 -24.67 -26.44
CA GLY A 31 -7.90 -25.90 -26.35
C GLY A 31 -7.31 -27.00 -25.44
N GLN A 32 -6.07 -26.86 -24.97
CA GLN A 32 -5.40 -27.85 -24.12
C GLN A 32 -4.78 -27.19 -22.88
N LYS A 33 -5.53 -27.23 -21.77
CA LYS A 33 -4.98 -26.95 -20.43
C LYS A 33 -3.89 -27.98 -20.13
N ASN A 34 -2.71 -27.53 -19.67
CA ASN A 34 -1.51 -28.29 -19.28
C ASN A 34 -0.44 -28.60 -20.35
N THR A 35 -0.16 -27.72 -21.31
CA THR A 35 1.12 -27.81 -22.05
C THR A 35 2.23 -27.08 -21.31
N ALA A 36 3.35 -27.78 -21.06
CA ALA A 36 4.48 -27.26 -20.29
C ALA A 36 5.22 -26.20 -21.10
N PHE A 37 5.50 -25.04 -20.50
CA PHE A 37 6.16 -23.91 -21.17
C PHE A 37 7.54 -24.25 -21.79
N SER A 38 8.16 -25.35 -21.34
CA SER A 38 9.36 -25.96 -21.93
C SER A 38 9.18 -26.42 -23.38
N GLU A 39 7.95 -26.75 -23.81
CA GLU A 39 7.64 -27.16 -25.18
C GLU A 39 7.84 -26.02 -26.19
N PHE A 40 7.91 -24.77 -25.72
CA PHE A 40 8.15 -23.58 -26.55
C PHE A 40 9.63 -23.20 -26.64
N GLY A 41 10.54 -24.03 -26.14
CA GLY A 41 11.98 -23.78 -26.20
C GLY A 41 12.50 -22.71 -25.24
N VAL A 42 11.65 -22.20 -24.33
CA VAL A 42 12.11 -21.34 -23.25
C VAL A 42 12.79 -22.19 -22.17
N ARG A 43 14.00 -21.80 -21.80
CA ARG A 43 14.75 -22.42 -20.70
C ARG A 43 14.79 -21.45 -19.53
N TRP A 44 14.74 -21.97 -18.31
CA TRP A 44 14.85 -21.14 -17.12
C TRP A 44 15.45 -21.94 -15.98
N HIS A 45 15.98 -21.23 -14.99
CA HIS A 45 16.49 -21.82 -13.76
C HIS A 45 16.33 -20.86 -12.60
N LEU A 46 16.20 -21.43 -11.40
CA LEU A 46 16.18 -20.71 -10.14
C LEU A 46 17.49 -20.97 -9.40
N ASP A 47 18.30 -19.94 -9.23
CA ASP A 47 19.55 -20.03 -8.47
C ASP A 47 19.30 -19.98 -6.96
N PHE A 48 18.27 -19.23 -6.54
CA PHE A 48 17.79 -19.14 -5.16
C PHE A 48 16.27 -18.96 -5.12
N PRO A 49 15.56 -19.63 -4.18
CA PRO A 49 16.07 -20.64 -3.24
C PRO A 49 16.48 -21.96 -3.93
N ASP A 50 17.56 -22.58 -3.43
CA ASP A 50 18.06 -23.89 -3.86
C ASP A 50 18.35 -24.74 -2.60
N PRO A 51 17.76 -25.95 -2.45
CA PRO A 51 17.99 -26.84 -1.30
C PRO A 51 19.47 -27.22 -1.08
N LYS A 52 20.31 -27.10 -2.10
CA LYS A 52 21.75 -27.42 -2.03
C LYS A 52 22.61 -26.22 -1.63
N ARG A 53 22.02 -25.03 -1.48
CA ARG A 53 22.73 -23.80 -1.17
C ARG A 53 22.24 -23.22 0.15
N PRO A 54 23.10 -22.53 0.91
CA PRO A 54 22.65 -21.79 2.09
C PRO A 54 21.63 -20.74 1.69
N VAL A 55 20.66 -20.48 2.58
CA VAL A 55 19.65 -19.45 2.36
C VAL A 55 20.34 -18.10 2.23
N TRP A 56 19.97 -17.34 1.21
CA TRP A 56 20.49 -16.00 1.00
C TRP A 56 19.44 -14.96 1.37
N PHE A 57 19.78 -14.11 2.34
CA PHE A 57 18.98 -12.96 2.73
C PHE A 57 19.67 -11.65 2.31
N LEU A 58 18.85 -10.71 1.86
CA LEU A 58 19.19 -9.29 1.79
C LEU A 58 18.34 -8.55 2.84
N PRO A 59 18.62 -7.26 3.13
CA PRO A 59 17.81 -6.49 4.07
C PRO A 59 16.28 -6.51 3.82
N GLY A 60 15.86 -6.68 2.56
CA GLY A 60 14.44 -6.77 2.17
C GLY A 60 13.81 -8.15 2.29
N GLY A 61 14.57 -9.16 2.72
CA GLY A 61 14.07 -10.52 2.93
C GLY A 61 14.85 -11.59 2.17
N ARG A 62 14.18 -12.72 1.93
CA ARG A 62 14.78 -13.90 1.28
C ARG A 62 14.96 -13.62 -0.20
N VAL A 63 16.17 -13.85 -0.71
CA VAL A 63 16.49 -13.63 -2.12
C VAL A 63 15.85 -14.69 -2.99
N VAL A 64 15.18 -14.22 -4.04
CA VAL A 64 14.75 -15.01 -5.19
C VAL A 64 15.56 -14.54 -6.38
N GLN A 65 16.32 -15.45 -6.99
CA GLN A 65 17.19 -15.12 -8.14
C GLN A 65 17.18 -16.27 -9.14
N GLY A 66 17.17 -15.92 -10.42
CA GLY A 66 17.27 -16.90 -11.49
C GLY A 66 17.51 -16.25 -12.85
N TRP A 67 17.25 -17.03 -13.89
CA TRP A 67 17.40 -16.59 -15.27
C TRP A 67 16.40 -17.29 -16.19
N ILE A 68 16.14 -16.65 -17.32
CA ILE A 68 15.34 -17.15 -18.44
C ILE A 68 16.14 -16.96 -19.74
N VAL A 69 16.01 -17.92 -20.65
CA VAL A 69 16.51 -17.88 -22.02
C VAL A 69 15.34 -18.10 -22.95
N LEU A 70 15.05 -17.09 -23.76
CA LEU A 70 14.03 -17.16 -24.81
C LEU A 70 14.56 -17.84 -26.07
N PRO A 71 13.69 -18.56 -26.82
CA PRO A 71 14.02 -18.98 -28.17
C PRO A 71 14.18 -17.77 -29.09
N GLU A 72 14.89 -17.93 -30.20
CA GLU A 72 15.23 -16.82 -31.12
C GLU A 72 13.99 -16.06 -31.62
N ASN A 73 12.90 -16.77 -31.88
CA ASN A 73 11.66 -16.18 -32.36
C ASN A 73 10.92 -15.32 -31.31
N LEU A 74 11.39 -15.30 -30.05
CA LEU A 74 10.85 -14.46 -28.99
C LEU A 74 11.90 -13.48 -28.43
N ALA A 75 13.12 -13.42 -28.97
CA ALA A 75 14.20 -12.59 -28.44
C ALA A 75 13.81 -11.10 -28.31
N GLU A 76 13.11 -10.56 -29.32
CA GLU A 76 12.66 -9.16 -29.33
C GLU A 76 11.66 -8.83 -28.21
N THR A 77 10.98 -9.85 -27.66
CA THR A 77 9.99 -9.69 -26.57
C THR A 77 10.60 -9.76 -25.18
N LEU A 78 11.92 -9.97 -25.04
CA LEU A 78 12.57 -10.09 -23.74
C LEU A 78 12.29 -8.90 -22.81
N SER A 79 12.22 -7.70 -23.39
CA SER A 79 11.91 -6.46 -22.65
C SER A 79 10.48 -6.40 -22.11
N ASP A 80 9.57 -7.24 -22.61
CA ASP A 80 8.17 -7.36 -22.15
C ASP A 80 7.98 -8.51 -21.15
N VAL A 81 8.95 -9.42 -21.04
CA VAL A 81 8.90 -10.54 -20.12
C VAL A 81 9.04 -10.09 -18.67
N ARG A 82 8.16 -10.57 -17.80
CA ARG A 82 8.21 -10.34 -16.36
C ARG A 82 8.23 -11.65 -15.60
N ILE A 83 8.95 -11.66 -14.48
CA ILE A 83 8.81 -12.68 -13.44
C ILE A 83 7.87 -12.14 -12.38
N VAL A 84 6.90 -12.96 -11.99
CA VAL A 84 5.91 -12.62 -10.99
C VAL A 84 6.00 -13.58 -9.81
N ALA A 85 6.15 -13.03 -8.61
CA ALA A 85 5.98 -13.77 -7.37
C ALA A 85 4.63 -13.43 -6.73
N GLN A 86 3.90 -14.45 -6.31
CA GLN A 86 2.60 -14.28 -5.68
C GLN A 86 2.45 -15.21 -4.48
N TRP A 87 2.11 -14.64 -3.33
CA TRP A 87 1.85 -15.38 -2.09
C TRP A 87 0.54 -15.01 -1.39
N GLN A 88 -0.13 -13.96 -1.86
CA GLN A 88 -1.50 -13.64 -1.50
C GLN A 88 -2.32 -13.55 -2.78
N PRO A 89 -3.62 -13.88 -2.74
CA PRO A 89 -4.46 -13.80 -3.93
C PRO A 89 -4.64 -12.36 -4.41
N GLU A 90 -4.64 -11.36 -3.52
CA GLU A 90 -4.99 -9.96 -3.80
C GLU A 90 -3.91 -9.17 -4.54
N PHE A 91 -2.64 -9.55 -4.40
CA PHE A 91 -1.53 -8.82 -5.01
C PHE A 91 -0.41 -9.74 -5.51
N GLU A 92 0.41 -9.19 -6.39
CA GLU A 92 1.55 -9.87 -6.98
C GLU A 92 2.75 -8.91 -7.09
N LEU A 93 3.96 -9.48 -7.08
CA LEU A 93 5.22 -8.75 -7.21
C LEU A 93 5.84 -9.06 -8.58
N CYS A 94 5.85 -8.06 -9.46
CA CYS A 94 6.32 -8.13 -10.84
C CYS A 94 7.73 -7.54 -10.98
N HIS A 95 8.66 -8.32 -11.51
CA HIS A 95 10.03 -7.91 -11.79
C HIS A 95 10.39 -8.08 -13.27
N PRO A 96 11.10 -7.10 -13.87
CA PRO A 96 11.70 -7.26 -15.19
C PRO A 96 12.86 -8.26 -15.15
N LEU A 97 13.30 -8.66 -16.34
CA LEU A 97 14.52 -9.44 -16.54
C LEU A 97 15.73 -8.52 -16.80
N ASP A 98 16.09 -7.70 -15.80
CA ASP A 98 17.06 -6.62 -15.91
C ASP A 98 18.48 -6.95 -15.40
N ILE A 99 18.74 -8.22 -15.07
CA ILE A 99 20.07 -8.66 -14.60
C ILE A 99 20.83 -9.37 -15.70
N ASP A 100 22.01 -8.83 -16.01
CA ASP A 100 22.93 -9.45 -16.95
C ASP A 100 23.43 -10.80 -16.45
N ARG A 101 23.39 -11.82 -17.33
CA ARG A 101 23.82 -13.19 -17.05
C ARG A 101 24.79 -13.72 -18.10
N PRO A 102 26.02 -13.14 -18.17
CA PRO A 102 27.03 -13.58 -19.14
C PRO A 102 27.42 -15.05 -18.94
N ASP A 103 27.38 -15.54 -17.70
CA ASP A 103 27.63 -16.95 -17.34
C ASP A 103 26.62 -17.92 -17.98
N VAL A 104 25.38 -17.48 -18.16
CA VAL A 104 24.31 -18.26 -18.81
C VAL A 104 24.43 -18.14 -20.32
N ALA A 105 24.69 -16.94 -20.84
CA ALA A 105 24.89 -16.70 -22.26
C ALA A 105 26.00 -17.60 -22.84
N GLU A 106 27.16 -17.66 -22.17
CA GLU A 106 28.32 -18.45 -22.59
C GLU A 106 28.02 -19.96 -22.55
N LYS A 107 27.39 -20.45 -21.48
CA LYS A 107 27.24 -21.90 -21.22
C LYS A 107 26.01 -22.54 -21.87
N ILE A 108 24.94 -21.77 -22.09
CA ILE A 108 23.62 -22.31 -22.46
C ILE A 108 23.23 -21.97 -23.90
N VAL A 109 23.55 -20.78 -24.39
CA VAL A 109 23.12 -20.30 -25.72
C VAL A 109 24.14 -20.70 -26.80
N SER A 110 25.42 -20.86 -26.45
CA SER A 110 26.50 -21.23 -27.39
C SER A 110 26.52 -20.38 -28.67
N ALA A 111 26.23 -19.08 -28.52
CA ALA A 111 26.19 -18.07 -29.59
C ALA A 111 27.09 -16.86 -29.21
N PRO A 112 27.45 -15.98 -30.17
CA PRO A 112 28.15 -14.73 -29.87
C PRO A 112 27.45 -13.94 -28.76
N MET A 113 28.22 -13.36 -27.84
CA MET A 113 27.71 -12.69 -26.63
C MET A 113 26.60 -11.66 -26.92
N GLN A 114 26.71 -10.92 -28.03
CA GLN A 114 25.73 -9.91 -28.44
C GLN A 114 24.36 -10.52 -28.82
N GLU A 115 24.34 -11.69 -29.46
CA GLU A 115 23.11 -12.40 -29.82
C GLU A 115 22.52 -13.14 -28.62
N ALA A 116 23.39 -13.69 -27.76
CA ALA A 116 22.96 -14.35 -26.53
C ALA A 116 22.37 -13.37 -25.50
N ALA A 117 22.92 -12.15 -25.40
CA ALA A 117 22.42 -11.10 -24.51
C ALA A 117 21.00 -10.62 -24.86
N GLN A 118 20.58 -10.75 -26.12
CA GLN A 118 19.21 -10.42 -26.54
C GLN A 118 18.17 -11.48 -26.15
N ARG A 119 18.62 -12.64 -25.64
CA ARG A 119 17.77 -13.79 -25.35
C ARG A 119 17.78 -14.18 -23.88
N VAL A 120 18.82 -13.79 -23.15
CA VAL A 120 19.06 -14.17 -21.76
C VAL A 120 18.67 -13.00 -20.86
N GLY A 121 17.79 -13.25 -19.92
CA GLY A 121 17.40 -12.27 -18.91
C GLY A 121 17.47 -12.86 -17.50
N GLY A 122 18.25 -12.23 -16.62
CA GLY A 122 18.30 -12.55 -15.20
C GLY A 122 17.28 -11.74 -14.40
N PHE A 123 16.89 -12.26 -13.24
CA PHE A 123 16.04 -11.54 -12.29
C PHE A 123 16.53 -11.75 -10.85
N ARG A 124 16.32 -10.74 -9.99
CA ARG A 124 16.53 -10.85 -8.55
C ARG A 124 15.58 -9.93 -7.80
N PHE A 125 14.97 -10.46 -6.75
CA PHE A 125 14.14 -9.70 -5.82
C PHE A 125 14.14 -10.38 -4.45
N THR A 126 13.42 -9.79 -3.50
CA THR A 126 13.23 -10.38 -2.17
C THR A 126 11.76 -10.67 -1.90
N VAL A 127 11.50 -11.76 -1.20
CA VAL A 127 10.20 -12.07 -0.60
C VAL A 127 10.30 -11.97 0.91
N PRO A 128 9.19 -11.80 1.65
CA PRO A 128 9.21 -11.78 3.11
C PRO A 128 9.99 -12.98 3.67
N PRO A 129 10.86 -12.78 4.67
CA PRO A 129 11.78 -13.81 5.12
C PRO A 129 11.06 -15.03 5.73
N MET A 130 9.94 -14.79 6.40
CA MET A 130 9.07 -15.81 7.01
C MET A 130 8.04 -16.39 6.02
N LEU A 131 8.18 -16.11 4.72
CA LEU A 131 7.26 -16.64 3.72
C LEU A 131 7.57 -18.12 3.44
N ALA A 132 6.68 -19.02 3.86
CA ALA A 132 6.86 -20.46 3.69
C ALA A 132 6.66 -20.94 2.25
N SER A 133 5.83 -20.25 1.46
CA SER A 133 5.57 -20.64 0.07
C SER A 133 5.07 -19.50 -0.79
N PHE A 134 5.35 -19.56 -2.09
CA PHE A 134 4.83 -18.65 -3.09
C PHE A 134 4.83 -19.27 -4.49
N ARG A 135 4.01 -18.72 -5.39
CA ARG A 135 3.99 -19.08 -6.81
C ARG A 135 4.96 -18.19 -7.56
N LEU A 136 5.84 -18.80 -8.37
CA LEU A 136 6.67 -18.10 -9.33
C LEU A 136 6.09 -18.31 -10.72
N MET A 137 5.77 -17.21 -11.39
CA MET A 137 5.13 -17.21 -12.70
C MET A 137 5.96 -16.39 -13.68
N LEU A 138 5.83 -16.74 -14.95
CA LEU A 138 6.31 -15.95 -16.08
C LEU A 138 5.12 -15.21 -16.69
N VAL A 139 5.28 -13.94 -17.01
CA VAL A 139 4.30 -13.16 -17.74
C VAL A 139 4.91 -12.62 -19.03
N LEU A 140 4.21 -12.80 -20.15
CA LEU A 140 4.57 -12.31 -21.47
C LEU A 140 3.29 -11.99 -22.24
N GLU A 141 3.22 -10.78 -22.82
CA GLU A 141 2.05 -10.27 -23.57
C GLU A 141 0.71 -10.38 -22.81
N GLY A 142 0.73 -10.28 -21.47
CA GLY A 142 -0.47 -10.35 -20.62
C GLY A 142 -0.93 -11.76 -20.25
N GLU A 143 -0.32 -12.79 -20.82
CA GLU A 143 -0.54 -14.18 -20.44
C GLU A 143 0.43 -14.59 -19.33
N SER A 144 -0.01 -15.48 -18.44
CA SER A 144 0.74 -15.92 -17.24
C SER A 144 0.88 -17.44 -17.19
N TRP A 145 2.10 -17.91 -16.92
CA TRP A 145 2.42 -19.34 -16.79
C TRP A 145 3.12 -19.61 -15.47
N LEU A 146 2.62 -20.61 -14.73
CA LEU A 146 3.28 -21.09 -13.51
C LEU A 146 4.61 -21.77 -13.87
N LEU A 147 5.72 -21.22 -13.38
CA LEU A 147 7.04 -21.84 -13.49
C LEU A 147 7.22 -22.89 -12.39
N ARG A 148 6.94 -22.51 -11.14
CA ARG A 148 7.10 -23.38 -9.97
C ARG A 148 6.32 -22.85 -8.77
N GLU A 149 5.73 -23.75 -7.99
CA GLU A 149 5.39 -23.49 -6.60
C GLU A 149 6.62 -23.68 -5.73
N ILE A 150 7.08 -22.59 -5.12
CA ILE A 150 8.26 -22.61 -4.26
C ILE A 150 7.78 -22.81 -2.83
N ARG A 151 8.37 -23.80 -2.16
CA ARG A 151 8.24 -24.03 -0.73
C ARG A 151 9.62 -23.91 -0.11
N VAL A 152 9.71 -23.19 0.99
CA VAL A 152 10.96 -22.96 1.71
C VAL A 152 10.76 -23.23 3.19
N ASP A 153 11.79 -23.81 3.81
CA ASP A 153 11.78 -23.99 5.24
C ASP A 153 11.95 -22.64 5.94
N ILE A 154 11.03 -22.37 6.86
CA ILE A 154 11.08 -21.26 7.81
C ILE A 154 11.85 -21.72 9.04
N GLY A 155 13.18 -21.79 8.92
CA GLY A 155 14.06 -22.07 10.06
C GLY A 155 14.06 -20.91 11.08
N ASN A 156 14.67 -21.14 12.24
CA ASN A 156 14.98 -20.10 13.24
C ASN A 156 16.14 -19.19 12.80
N ASP A 157 16.40 -19.07 11.49
CA ASP A 157 17.42 -18.17 10.99
C ASP A 157 17.02 -16.75 11.41
N ASP A 158 17.87 -16.12 12.23
CA ASP A 158 17.67 -14.77 12.75
C ASP A 158 17.75 -13.78 11.59
N CYS A 159 16.66 -13.70 10.82
CA CYS A 159 16.50 -12.70 9.79
C CYS A 159 16.20 -11.40 10.51
N GLY A 160 17.23 -10.60 10.77
CA GLY A 160 17.05 -9.25 11.28
C GLY A 160 16.22 -8.43 10.30
N GLN A 161 14.89 -8.47 10.42
CA GLN A 161 13.97 -7.54 9.76
C GLN A 161 14.13 -6.18 10.43
N GLN A 162 15.26 -5.52 10.18
CA GLN A 162 15.38 -4.13 10.56
C GLN A 162 14.69 -3.33 9.47
N LEU A 163 13.47 -2.86 9.76
CA LEU A 163 12.79 -1.88 8.92
C LEU A 163 13.77 -0.74 8.63
N LYS A 164 14.09 -0.55 7.35
CA LYS A 164 15.15 0.39 6.95
C LYS A 164 14.56 1.73 6.56
N VAL A 165 15.45 2.70 6.61
CA VAL A 165 15.22 4.02 6.09
C VAL A 165 16.00 4.13 4.79
N LEU A 166 15.32 4.49 3.70
CA LEU A 166 15.95 4.81 2.44
C LEU A 166 16.30 6.29 2.43
N GLU A 167 17.57 6.60 2.22
CA GLU A 167 18.02 7.99 2.09
C GLU A 167 17.74 8.51 0.68
N GLY A 168 16.91 9.54 0.60
CA GLY A 168 16.68 10.33 -0.60
C GLY A 168 17.63 11.53 -0.69
N LYS A 169 17.36 12.40 -1.66
CA LYS A 169 18.10 13.64 -1.87
C LYS A 169 17.82 14.64 -0.74
N GLN A 170 18.78 15.52 -0.47
CA GLN A 170 18.62 16.66 0.44
C GLN A 170 18.13 16.27 1.86
N GLY A 171 18.54 15.11 2.35
CA GLY A 171 18.20 14.65 3.71
C GLY A 171 16.77 14.12 3.88
N TRP A 172 16.00 14.00 2.80
CA TRP A 172 14.69 13.34 2.83
C TRP A 172 14.85 11.85 3.08
N LEU A 173 14.04 11.32 4.00
CA LEU A 173 14.03 9.91 4.37
C LEU A 173 12.75 9.25 3.87
N PHE A 174 12.86 8.07 3.28
CA PHE A 174 11.74 7.26 2.82
C PHE A 174 11.76 5.90 3.50
N LEU A 175 10.65 5.21 3.42
CA LEU A 175 10.47 3.95 4.13
C LEU A 175 10.92 2.79 3.23
N ASP A 176 11.66 1.85 3.81
CA ASP A 176 12.26 0.73 3.08
C ASP A 176 12.18 -0.56 3.88
N ASN A 177 12.11 -1.69 3.17
CA ASN A 177 11.98 -3.03 3.75
C ASN A 177 10.84 -3.12 4.78
N ASP A 178 9.70 -2.47 4.52
CA ASP A 178 8.50 -2.65 5.33
C ASP A 178 7.67 -3.83 4.85
N THR A 179 6.79 -4.29 5.73
CA THR A 179 5.94 -5.46 5.49
C THR A 179 4.92 -5.28 4.37
N ASN A 180 4.71 -4.06 3.87
CA ASN A 180 3.79 -3.77 2.76
C ASN A 180 4.51 -3.52 1.43
N GLY A 181 5.84 -3.50 1.39
CA GLY A 181 6.60 -3.33 0.15
C GLY A 181 6.44 -1.95 -0.48
N SER A 182 6.52 -0.88 0.32
CA SER A 182 6.26 0.50 -0.12
C SER A 182 7.11 0.93 -1.31
N VAL A 183 8.38 0.50 -1.37
CA VAL A 183 9.27 0.77 -2.51
C VAL A 183 8.78 0.09 -3.78
N ASP A 184 8.38 -1.19 -3.70
CA ASP A 184 7.88 -1.93 -4.86
C ASP A 184 6.51 -1.42 -5.32
N GLN A 185 5.66 -0.94 -4.41
CA GLN A 185 4.43 -0.24 -4.77
C GLN A 185 4.73 1.07 -5.52
N PHE A 186 5.65 1.89 -5.01
CA PHE A 186 6.04 3.15 -5.66
C PHE A 186 6.67 2.93 -7.04
N MET A 187 7.53 1.92 -7.17
CA MET A 187 8.15 1.55 -8.46
C MET A 187 7.19 0.85 -9.42
N GLY A 188 5.93 0.60 -9.03
CA GLY A 188 4.93 -0.11 -9.85
C GLY A 188 5.21 -1.60 -10.06
N ARG A 189 6.07 -2.19 -9.23
CA ARG A 189 6.41 -3.62 -9.24
C ARG A 189 5.36 -4.44 -8.50
N MET A 190 4.85 -3.93 -7.38
CA MET A 190 3.73 -4.54 -6.70
C MET A 190 2.43 -4.11 -7.35
N ARG A 191 1.54 -5.07 -7.64
CA ARG A 191 0.30 -4.85 -8.38
C ARG A 191 -0.86 -5.57 -7.71
N LEU A 192 -2.04 -4.98 -7.73
CA LEU A 192 -3.28 -5.68 -7.42
C LEU A 192 -3.60 -6.67 -8.53
N THR A 193 -4.00 -7.87 -8.14
CA THR A 193 -4.54 -8.87 -9.06
C THR A 193 -6.03 -8.58 -9.31
N LYS A 194 -6.67 -9.42 -10.14
CA LYS A 194 -8.13 -9.39 -10.29
C LYS A 194 -8.85 -9.55 -8.95
N SER A 195 -8.41 -10.48 -8.11
CA SER A 195 -8.98 -10.71 -6.77
C SER A 195 -8.78 -9.48 -5.86
N GLY A 196 -7.66 -8.77 -6.01
CA GLY A 196 -7.42 -7.56 -5.24
C GLY A 196 -8.35 -6.42 -5.63
N LEU A 197 -8.59 -6.26 -6.94
CA LEU A 197 -9.52 -5.25 -7.45
C LEU A 197 -10.97 -5.58 -7.09
N GLU A 198 -11.38 -6.86 -7.23
CA GLU A 198 -12.70 -7.33 -6.80
C GLU A 198 -12.92 -7.11 -5.29
N GLY A 199 -11.93 -7.39 -4.45
CA GLY A 199 -12.05 -7.14 -3.01
C GLY A 199 -12.19 -5.66 -2.65
N TRP A 200 -11.51 -4.75 -3.38
CA TRP A 200 -11.69 -3.31 -3.20
C TRP A 200 -13.07 -2.84 -3.65
N ASP A 201 -13.55 -3.37 -4.77
CA ASP A 201 -14.90 -3.12 -5.28
C ASP A 201 -15.96 -3.55 -4.25
N ASP A 202 -15.84 -4.78 -3.74
CA ASP A 202 -16.71 -5.32 -2.70
C ASP A 202 -16.65 -4.50 -1.41
N TYR A 203 -15.46 -4.07 -0.97
CA TYR A 203 -15.30 -3.27 0.24
C TYR A 203 -15.98 -1.90 0.12
N LEU A 204 -15.83 -1.21 -1.02
CA LEU A 204 -16.42 0.11 -1.22
C LEU A 204 -17.95 0.06 -1.26
N HIS A 205 -18.53 -0.93 -1.96
CA HIS A 205 -19.98 -1.16 -1.93
C HIS A 205 -20.49 -1.49 -0.52
N GLN A 206 -19.75 -2.32 0.21
CA GLN A 206 -20.11 -2.66 1.58
C GLN A 206 -20.01 -1.45 2.53
N LEU A 207 -19.04 -0.57 2.34
CA LEU A 207 -18.91 0.67 3.10
C LEU A 207 -20.11 1.60 2.86
N GLU A 208 -20.53 1.76 1.61
CA GLU A 208 -21.74 2.51 1.26
C GLU A 208 -22.99 1.93 1.92
N ASN A 209 -23.13 0.60 1.93
CA ASN A 209 -24.24 -0.08 2.59
C ASN A 209 -24.25 0.14 4.11
N VAL A 210 -23.09 0.14 4.77
CA VAL A 210 -22.97 0.41 6.21
C VAL A 210 -23.25 1.88 6.52
N ALA A 211 -22.93 2.80 5.59
CA ALA A 211 -23.25 4.20 5.74
C ALA A 211 -24.77 4.48 5.66
N ASP A 212 -25.55 3.66 4.95
CA ASP A 212 -27.02 3.76 4.87
C ASP A 212 -27.54 5.20 4.62
N GLY A 213 -26.98 5.86 3.60
CA GLY A 213 -27.35 7.23 3.22
C GLY A 213 -26.68 8.36 4.02
N LEU A 214 -25.86 8.04 5.02
CA LEU A 214 -25.00 9.02 5.69
C LEU A 214 -23.92 9.54 4.72
N PRO A 215 -23.51 10.82 4.82
CA PRO A 215 -22.30 11.29 4.16
C PRO A 215 -21.10 10.42 4.53
N CYS A 216 -20.54 9.74 3.53
CA CYS A 216 -19.46 8.78 3.72
C CYS A 216 -18.33 8.99 2.72
N ALA A 217 -17.09 8.77 3.19
CA ALA A 217 -15.91 8.82 2.35
C ALA A 217 -14.80 7.89 2.85
N LEU A 218 -14.08 7.27 1.92
CA LEU A 218 -12.77 6.67 2.18
C LEU A 218 -11.68 7.69 1.84
N LEU A 219 -10.87 8.07 2.82
CA LEU A 219 -9.63 8.81 2.60
C LEU A 219 -8.45 7.83 2.51
N VAL A 220 -7.80 7.79 1.36
CA VAL A 220 -6.49 7.14 1.25
C VAL A 220 -5.42 8.21 1.45
N ALA A 221 -4.70 8.16 2.56
CA ALA A 221 -3.57 9.05 2.81
C ALA A 221 -2.44 8.72 1.82
N PRO A 222 -2.03 9.65 0.95
CA PRO A 222 -0.99 9.37 -0.03
C PRO A 222 0.32 8.96 0.60
N SER A 223 1.06 8.10 -0.10
CA SER A 223 2.41 7.77 0.33
C SER A 223 3.31 8.99 0.13
N LYS A 224 4.28 9.17 1.02
CA LYS A 224 5.28 10.24 0.88
C LYS A 224 6.01 10.12 -0.45
N GLU A 225 6.24 8.89 -0.91
CA GLU A 225 6.84 8.57 -2.20
C GLU A 225 6.01 9.11 -3.37
N SER A 226 4.69 8.95 -3.38
CA SER A 226 3.83 9.45 -4.47
C SER A 226 3.78 10.98 -4.60
N VAL A 227 4.02 11.70 -3.50
CA VAL A 227 3.97 13.18 -3.46
C VAL A 227 5.36 13.79 -3.63
N MET A 228 6.34 13.29 -2.86
CA MET A 228 7.68 13.85 -2.78
C MET A 228 8.68 13.15 -3.73
N GLY A 229 8.26 12.05 -4.38
CA GLY A 229 9.14 11.11 -5.05
C GLY A 229 9.92 11.70 -6.21
N ALA A 230 9.23 12.43 -7.10
CA ALA A 230 9.83 13.05 -8.27
C ALA A 230 11.04 13.95 -7.92
N ASN A 231 10.99 14.61 -6.77
CA ASN A 231 12.03 15.54 -6.34
C ASN A 231 13.13 14.85 -5.52
N TYR A 232 12.75 13.94 -4.61
CA TYR A 232 13.64 13.51 -3.53
C TYR A 232 13.90 12.01 -3.45
N HIS A 233 13.04 11.15 -4.01
CA HIS A 233 13.22 9.70 -3.89
C HIS A 233 14.35 9.21 -4.83
N PRO A 234 15.17 8.24 -4.40
CA PRO A 234 16.29 7.75 -5.23
C PRO A 234 15.86 6.77 -6.32
N ARG A 235 14.62 6.26 -6.25
CA ARG A 235 13.98 5.46 -7.30
C ARG A 235 12.98 6.30 -8.08
N GLN A 236 12.66 5.84 -9.29
CA GLN A 236 11.62 6.44 -10.13
C GLN A 236 10.25 5.81 -9.82
N GLU A 237 9.20 6.61 -9.93
CA GLU A 237 7.82 6.16 -9.82
C GLU A 237 7.43 5.28 -11.01
N GLY A 238 6.65 4.24 -10.75
CA GLY A 238 6.08 3.38 -11.79
C GLY A 238 4.60 3.67 -12.02
N ALA A 239 4.15 3.53 -13.27
CA ALA A 239 2.77 3.82 -13.69
C ALA A 239 1.74 2.71 -13.38
N SER A 240 2.11 1.69 -12.62
CA SER A 240 1.28 0.47 -12.45
C SER A 240 1.13 0.01 -11.00
N GLY A 241 1.46 0.86 -10.03
CA GLY A 241 1.32 0.53 -8.61
C GLY A 241 -0.14 0.35 -8.16
N PRO A 242 -0.38 -0.20 -6.96
CA PRO A 242 -1.72 -0.58 -6.50
C PRO A 242 -2.72 0.57 -6.49
N MET A 243 -2.29 1.77 -6.08
CA MET A 243 -3.14 2.96 -6.09
C MET A 243 -3.57 3.37 -7.51
N HIS A 244 -2.68 3.29 -8.50
CA HIS A 244 -3.04 3.58 -9.88
C HIS A 244 -4.15 2.65 -10.35
N GLN A 245 -4.07 1.36 -9.99
CA GLN A 245 -5.08 0.37 -10.36
C GLN A 245 -6.41 0.59 -9.61
N LEU A 246 -6.36 0.88 -8.29
CA LEU A 246 -7.55 1.17 -7.49
C LEU A 246 -8.34 2.36 -8.07
N LEU A 247 -7.65 3.44 -8.44
CA LEU A 247 -8.27 4.65 -8.99
C LEU A 247 -8.85 4.47 -10.40
N THR A 248 -8.59 3.33 -11.06
CA THR A 248 -9.27 2.99 -12.33
C THR A 248 -10.66 2.39 -12.13
N LEU A 249 -11.01 1.97 -10.91
CA LEU A 249 -12.32 1.40 -10.62
C LEU A 249 -13.39 2.50 -10.61
N ASP A 250 -14.57 2.24 -11.17
CA ASP A 250 -15.66 3.21 -11.18
C ASP A 250 -16.14 3.60 -9.77
N VAL A 251 -16.19 2.61 -8.86
CA VAL A 251 -16.51 2.81 -7.43
C VAL A 251 -15.50 3.68 -6.69
N SER A 252 -14.29 3.86 -7.24
CA SER A 252 -13.25 4.67 -6.60
C SER A 252 -13.48 6.18 -6.73
N LYS A 253 -14.50 6.62 -7.49
CA LYS A 253 -14.88 8.05 -7.60
C LYS A 253 -15.25 8.67 -6.25
N ASP A 254 -15.62 7.83 -5.29
CA ASP A 254 -15.95 8.25 -3.93
C ASP A 254 -14.77 8.18 -2.95
N VAL A 255 -13.60 7.75 -3.43
CA VAL A 255 -12.34 7.75 -2.69
C VAL A 255 -11.68 9.13 -2.76
N VAL A 256 -11.30 9.65 -1.60
CA VAL A 256 -10.49 10.87 -1.46
C VAL A 256 -9.02 10.48 -1.49
N TYR A 257 -8.29 10.92 -2.51
CA TYR A 257 -6.85 10.68 -2.66
C TYR A 257 -6.11 11.98 -3.03
N PRO A 258 -5.73 12.80 -2.03
CA PRO A 258 -5.35 14.19 -2.26
C PRO A 258 -3.87 14.36 -2.68
N VAL A 259 -3.42 13.62 -3.70
CA VAL A 259 -2.03 13.72 -4.18
C VAL A 259 -1.73 15.08 -4.77
N ASP A 260 -2.63 15.63 -5.57
CA ASP A 260 -2.40 16.89 -6.29
C ASP A 260 -2.40 18.08 -5.33
N GLU A 261 -3.31 18.09 -4.36
CA GLU A 261 -3.36 19.09 -3.29
C GLU A 261 -2.08 19.06 -2.45
N LEU A 262 -1.57 17.87 -2.14
CA LEU A 262 -0.31 17.72 -1.42
C LEU A 262 0.89 18.12 -2.29
N LYS A 263 0.93 17.76 -3.58
CA LYS A 263 1.99 18.20 -4.50
C LYS A 263 2.02 19.73 -4.64
N ALA A 264 0.87 20.38 -4.66
CA ALA A 264 0.76 21.84 -4.70
C ALA A 264 1.36 22.54 -3.46
N LEU A 265 1.45 21.86 -2.31
CA LEU A 265 2.12 22.37 -1.12
C LEU A 265 3.66 22.31 -1.19
N GLY A 266 4.21 21.50 -2.10
CA GLY A 266 5.64 21.20 -2.18
C GLY A 266 6.16 20.60 -0.88
N ASP A 267 7.33 21.07 -0.41
CA ASP A 267 8.00 20.55 0.80
C ASP A 267 7.17 20.68 2.08
N ARG A 268 6.14 21.53 2.09
CA ARG A 268 5.23 21.66 3.22
C ARG A 268 4.26 20.49 3.34
N ALA A 269 4.20 19.57 2.37
CA ALA A 269 3.28 18.43 2.43
C ALA A 269 3.72 17.38 3.46
N PHE A 270 5.01 17.05 3.52
CA PHE A 270 5.54 15.96 4.33
C PHE A 270 6.71 16.38 5.22
N ILE A 271 6.87 15.68 6.33
CA ILE A 271 8.02 15.85 7.21
C ILE A 271 9.21 15.10 6.58
N PRO A 272 10.38 15.75 6.37
CA PRO A 272 11.50 15.12 5.70
C PRO A 272 12.00 13.83 6.36
N THR A 273 11.96 13.77 7.69
CA THR A 273 12.46 12.64 8.49
C THR A 273 11.36 11.75 9.08
N ASP A 274 10.12 11.87 8.58
CA ASP A 274 8.97 11.07 9.02
C ASP A 274 8.19 10.51 7.81
N THR A 275 7.38 9.48 8.04
CA THR A 275 6.44 8.93 7.06
C THR A 275 5.15 9.75 6.91
N HIS A 276 4.80 10.57 7.90
CA HIS A 276 3.55 11.32 7.93
C HIS A 276 3.67 12.70 7.27
N TRP A 277 2.52 13.22 6.84
CA TRP A 277 2.38 14.60 6.39
C TRP A 277 2.65 15.60 7.52
N THR A 278 2.95 16.85 7.16
CA THR A 278 3.01 17.96 8.14
C THR A 278 1.61 18.34 8.64
N ASN A 279 1.49 19.32 9.54
CA ASN A 279 0.19 19.89 9.85
C ASN A 279 -0.46 20.60 8.65
N GLU A 280 0.31 21.18 7.72
CA GLU A 280 -0.24 21.80 6.51
C GLU A 280 -0.72 20.72 5.52
N GLY A 281 0.01 19.61 5.37
CA GLY A 281 -0.45 18.46 4.59
C GLY A 281 -1.71 17.82 5.19
N ALA A 282 -1.78 17.71 6.52
CA ALA A 282 -2.99 17.26 7.22
C ALA A 282 -4.19 18.20 6.98
N LEU A 283 -3.96 19.51 6.86
CA LEU A 283 -5.01 20.48 6.51
C LEU A 283 -5.51 20.26 5.09
N ALA A 284 -4.62 20.08 4.11
CA ALA A 284 -5.02 19.78 2.73
C ALA A 284 -5.85 18.50 2.63
N ALA A 285 -5.41 17.42 3.28
CA ALA A 285 -6.18 16.18 3.36
C ALA A 285 -7.52 16.35 4.10
N THR A 286 -7.56 17.21 5.13
CA THR A 286 -8.80 17.52 5.84
C THR A 286 -9.80 18.22 4.92
N LEU A 287 -9.36 19.24 4.19
CA LEU A 287 -10.22 19.98 3.26
C LEU A 287 -10.81 19.07 2.18
N ALA A 288 -9.97 18.21 1.59
CA ALA A 288 -10.43 17.23 0.60
C ALA A 288 -11.48 16.25 1.19
N LEU A 289 -11.25 15.75 2.41
CA LEU A 289 -12.19 14.85 3.08
C LEU A 289 -13.53 15.53 3.39
N VAL A 290 -13.50 16.73 3.98
CA VAL A 290 -14.74 17.39 4.40
C VAL A 290 -15.57 17.88 3.20
N ALA A 291 -14.92 18.28 2.11
CA ALA A 291 -15.60 18.57 0.85
C ALA A 291 -16.33 17.32 0.32
N LYS A 292 -15.70 16.15 0.38
CA LYS A 292 -16.34 14.88 -0.02
C LYS A 292 -17.51 14.51 0.88
N LEU A 293 -17.43 14.81 2.17
CA LEU A 293 -18.51 14.64 3.15
C LEU A 293 -19.63 15.70 3.01
N GLY A 294 -19.57 16.58 2.02
CA GLY A 294 -20.60 17.59 1.73
C GLY A 294 -20.54 18.84 2.62
N VAL A 295 -19.43 19.06 3.33
CA VAL A 295 -19.20 20.29 4.10
C VAL A 295 -18.63 21.37 3.19
N ASP A 296 -19.09 22.62 3.34
CA ASP A 296 -18.56 23.74 2.57
C ASP A 296 -17.07 23.97 2.85
N GLU A 297 -16.26 23.75 1.82
CA GLU A 297 -14.81 23.93 1.87
C GLU A 297 -14.42 25.39 2.16
N ASN A 298 -15.18 26.38 1.67
CA ASN A 298 -14.87 27.79 1.90
C ASN A 298 -15.07 28.17 3.37
N ALA A 299 -16.15 27.68 4.00
CA ALA A 299 -16.37 27.83 5.43
C ALA A 299 -15.24 27.16 6.25
N CYS A 300 -14.75 25.99 5.83
CA CYS A 300 -13.60 25.35 6.46
C CYS A 300 -12.31 26.18 6.29
N ARG A 301 -12.04 26.72 5.11
CA ARG A 301 -10.86 27.60 4.89
C ARG A 301 -10.91 28.85 5.76
N GLU A 302 -12.09 29.45 5.88
CA GLU A 302 -12.32 30.61 6.74
C GLU A 302 -12.10 30.28 8.22
N LEU A 303 -12.53 29.10 8.67
CA LEU A 303 -12.30 28.60 10.04
C LEU A 303 -10.80 28.49 10.39
N PHE A 304 -9.95 28.11 9.43
CA PHE A 304 -8.52 27.89 9.63
C PHE A 304 -7.64 29.09 9.26
N LYS A 305 -8.20 30.18 8.72
CA LYS A 305 -7.44 31.33 8.20
C LYS A 305 -6.46 31.97 9.21
N ASN A 306 -6.78 31.88 10.49
CA ASN A 306 -6.02 32.48 11.60
C ASN A 306 -5.04 31.50 12.26
N ASP A 307 -4.88 30.31 11.68
CA ASP A 307 -3.95 29.32 12.21
C ASP A 307 -2.50 29.79 12.08
N ARG A 308 -1.73 29.53 13.13
CA ARG A 308 -0.33 29.97 13.23
C ARG A 308 0.57 28.77 13.36
N TYR A 309 1.64 28.76 12.58
CA TYR A 309 2.64 27.71 12.58
C TYR A 309 3.98 28.25 13.07
N LYS A 310 4.74 27.42 13.78
CA LYS A 310 6.11 27.71 14.19
C LYS A 310 7.02 26.58 13.74
N SER A 311 8.20 26.96 13.23
CA SER A 311 9.27 26.02 12.97
C SER A 311 9.70 25.33 14.26
N LYS A 312 9.74 24.00 14.24
CA LYS A 312 10.26 23.15 15.31
C LYS A 312 11.15 22.06 14.71
N THR A 313 12.24 21.75 15.41
CA THR A 313 13.09 20.61 15.08
C THR A 313 12.46 19.33 15.61
N MET A 314 12.30 18.33 14.74
CA MET A 314 11.76 17.02 15.10
C MET A 314 12.50 15.89 14.39
N SER A 315 12.63 14.75 15.07
CA SER A 315 13.27 13.56 14.51
C SER A 315 12.35 12.81 13.55
N GLY A 316 11.09 12.63 13.92
CA GLY A 316 10.15 11.81 13.16
C GLY A 316 10.43 10.30 13.29
N ASP A 317 9.50 9.48 12.81
CA ASP A 317 9.54 8.02 12.93
C ASP A 317 10.67 7.35 12.13
N LEU A 318 11.12 7.94 11.01
CA LEU A 318 12.27 7.46 10.24
C LEU A 318 13.57 8.00 10.82
N GLY A 319 13.61 9.27 11.19
CA GLY A 319 14.80 9.88 11.81
C GLY A 319 15.21 9.19 13.11
N ASN A 320 14.24 8.73 13.90
CA ASN A 320 14.47 7.96 15.13
C ASN A 320 15.03 6.55 14.91
N LYS A 321 15.05 6.04 13.67
CA LYS A 321 15.59 4.70 13.33
C LYS A 321 17.06 4.73 12.93
N LEU A 322 17.65 5.93 12.82
CA LEU A 322 19.04 6.12 12.43
C LEU A 322 19.90 6.39 13.67
N THR A 323 21.16 5.98 13.62
CA THR A 323 22.15 6.27 14.66
C THR A 323 23.31 7.05 14.03
N PRO A 324 23.52 8.34 14.37
CA PRO A 324 22.67 9.16 15.24
C PRO A 324 21.30 9.48 14.62
N ASN A 325 20.33 9.84 15.46
CA ASN A 325 19.00 10.24 14.99
C ASN A 325 19.11 11.43 14.03
N LYS A 326 18.38 11.39 12.92
CA LYS A 326 18.26 12.53 12.00
C LYS A 326 17.05 13.37 12.34
N THR A 327 17.17 14.69 12.23
CA THR A 327 16.08 15.64 12.50
C THR A 327 15.85 16.56 11.32
N SER A 328 14.65 17.14 11.26
CA SER A 328 14.26 18.15 10.29
C SER A 328 13.51 19.30 10.97
N SER A 329 13.57 20.47 10.33
CA SER A 329 12.79 21.64 10.74
C SER A 329 11.43 21.61 10.06
N VAL A 330 10.35 21.66 10.84
CA VAL A 330 8.97 21.50 10.34
C VAL A 330 8.08 22.60 10.92
N ALA A 331 7.17 23.13 10.12
CA ALA A 331 6.11 24.01 10.56
C ALA A 331 5.05 23.22 11.37
N VAL A 332 4.96 23.50 12.67
CA VAL A 332 4.01 22.87 13.59
C VAL A 332 2.94 23.87 13.97
N LEU A 333 1.67 23.45 13.95
CA LEU A 333 0.54 24.26 14.38
C LEU A 333 0.66 24.61 15.87
N VAL A 334 0.51 25.89 16.21
CA VAL A 334 0.60 26.39 17.60
C VAL A 334 -0.61 27.21 18.06
N SER A 335 -1.50 27.62 17.14
CA SER A 335 -2.76 28.30 17.48
C SER A 335 -3.77 27.33 18.12
N PHE A 336 -3.69 26.05 17.78
CA PHE A 336 -4.63 25.03 18.22
C PHE A 336 -3.94 23.68 18.49
N GLY A 337 -4.52 22.90 19.41
CA GLY A 337 -4.10 21.54 19.70
C GLY A 337 -5.29 20.72 20.18
N TYR A 338 -5.62 19.62 19.50
CA TYR A 338 -6.80 18.81 19.80
C TYR A 338 -6.71 18.07 21.14
N SER A 339 -5.50 17.86 21.67
CA SER A 339 -5.25 17.01 22.85
C SER A 339 -6.00 17.47 24.11
N ARG A 340 -6.21 18.79 24.27
CA ARG A 340 -6.96 19.39 25.39
C ARG A 340 -8.47 19.20 25.31
N TYR A 341 -8.97 18.75 24.16
CA TYR A 341 -10.39 18.51 23.89
C TYR A 341 -10.73 17.02 23.87
N LYS A 342 -9.76 16.15 24.21
CA LYS A 342 -10.04 14.72 24.39
C LYS A 342 -10.92 14.53 25.62
N THR A 343 -12.09 13.94 25.44
CA THR A 343 -13.02 13.62 26.53
C THR A 343 -12.94 12.16 26.94
N TYR A 344 -12.40 11.29 26.07
CA TYR A 344 -12.23 9.86 26.32
C TYR A 344 -11.08 9.30 25.47
N ASP A 345 -10.34 8.34 26.01
CA ASP A 345 -9.25 7.62 25.33
C ASP A 345 -9.02 6.30 26.08
N ASN A 346 -9.23 5.15 25.42
CA ASN A 346 -8.96 3.85 26.06
C ASN A 346 -7.46 3.55 26.21
N GLY A 347 -6.59 4.42 25.67
CA GLY A 347 -5.14 4.37 25.86
C GLY A 347 -4.40 3.31 25.04
N LEU A 348 -5.12 2.39 24.37
CA LEU A 348 -4.51 1.31 23.60
C LEU A 348 -3.61 1.85 22.46
N PRO A 349 -2.48 1.21 22.15
CA PRO A 349 -1.64 1.64 21.04
C PRO A 349 -2.15 1.09 19.71
N ASN A 350 -2.27 1.96 18.69
CA ASN A 350 -2.70 1.60 17.33
C ASN A 350 -4.02 0.81 17.33
N PHE A 351 -4.07 -0.35 16.66
CA PHE A 351 -5.28 -1.16 16.51
C PHE A 351 -5.98 -1.45 17.84
N GLY A 352 -7.28 -1.13 17.88
CA GLY A 352 -8.12 -1.24 19.08
C GLY A 352 -8.24 0.05 19.89
N ARG A 353 -7.45 1.08 19.56
CA ARG A 353 -7.61 2.38 20.21
C ARG A 353 -8.93 3.02 19.82
N LEU A 354 -9.69 3.45 20.82
CA LEU A 354 -10.90 4.23 20.71
C LEU A 354 -10.72 5.53 21.50
N LEU A 355 -10.96 6.67 20.86
CA LEU A 355 -10.89 7.98 21.52
C LEU A 355 -12.02 8.90 21.05
N VAL A 356 -12.35 9.87 21.90
CA VAL A 356 -13.34 10.91 21.61
C VAL A 356 -12.72 12.28 21.83
N VAL A 357 -12.93 13.18 20.85
CA VAL A 357 -12.60 14.60 20.94
C VAL A 357 -13.89 15.40 20.77
N GLU A 358 -14.14 16.36 21.65
CA GLU A 358 -15.30 17.24 21.56
C GLU A 358 -14.89 18.71 21.57
N TYR A 359 -15.40 19.48 20.60
CA TYR A 359 -15.18 20.92 20.52
C TYR A 359 -16.53 21.64 20.35
N PRO A 360 -17.02 22.34 21.38
CA PRO A 360 -18.35 22.94 21.37
C PRO A 360 -18.57 24.01 20.28
N GLU A 361 -17.50 24.68 19.84
CA GLU A 361 -17.55 25.77 18.85
C GLU A 361 -17.31 25.26 17.41
N ALA A 362 -17.47 23.95 17.17
CA ALA A 362 -17.26 23.39 15.84
C ALA A 362 -18.29 23.91 14.82
N LEU A 363 -17.89 23.93 13.55
CA LEU A 363 -18.71 24.40 12.44
C LEU A 363 -20.01 23.59 12.25
N MET A 364 -19.90 22.26 12.36
CA MET A 364 -20.98 21.30 12.19
C MET A 364 -21.33 20.66 13.52
N ALA A 365 -22.62 20.62 13.83
CA ALA A 365 -23.13 19.82 14.94
C ALA A 365 -23.04 18.31 14.62
N GLY A 366 -23.03 17.49 15.68
CA GLY A 366 -23.08 16.05 15.55
C GLY A 366 -21.71 15.36 15.54
N THR A 367 -21.76 14.05 15.29
CA THR A 367 -20.61 13.15 15.42
C THR A 367 -20.09 12.73 14.05
N CYS A 368 -18.78 12.88 13.83
CA CYS A 368 -18.06 12.20 12.76
C CYS A 368 -17.33 10.98 13.34
N LEU A 369 -17.72 9.79 12.87
CA LEU A 369 -17.09 8.53 13.24
C LEU A 369 -16.00 8.19 12.22
N ILE A 370 -14.78 7.97 12.69
CA ILE A 370 -13.60 7.77 11.84
C ILE A 370 -12.94 6.43 12.17
N PHE A 371 -12.92 5.52 11.20
CA PHE A 371 -12.12 4.30 11.24
C PHE A 371 -10.81 4.53 10.49
N GLY A 372 -9.78 5.00 11.20
CA GLY A 372 -8.57 5.53 10.56
C GLY A 372 -7.27 4.88 11.01
N SER A 373 -6.15 5.49 10.63
CA SER A 373 -4.80 5.03 10.93
C SER A 373 -3.96 6.15 11.57
N SER A 374 -2.63 6.01 11.58
CA SER A 374 -1.73 6.98 12.21
C SER A 374 -1.78 8.37 11.55
N SER A 375 -2.10 8.46 10.27
CA SER A 375 -2.20 9.73 9.55
C SER A 375 -3.39 10.60 10.02
N SER A 376 -4.46 9.98 10.55
CA SER A 376 -5.62 10.71 11.07
C SER A 376 -5.30 11.61 12.26
N TYR A 377 -4.31 11.26 13.09
CA TYR A 377 -4.05 12.00 14.34
C TYR A 377 -3.72 13.48 14.12
N SER A 378 -2.94 13.80 13.09
CA SER A 378 -2.59 15.19 12.78
C SER A 378 -3.75 15.97 12.15
N MET A 379 -4.74 15.27 11.57
CA MET A 379 -5.97 15.88 11.07
C MET A 379 -6.91 16.31 12.21
N PHE A 380 -6.81 15.73 13.41
CA PHE A 380 -7.69 16.10 14.53
C PHE A 380 -7.56 17.55 14.97
N ASN A 381 -6.42 18.20 14.70
CA ASN A 381 -6.29 19.66 14.91
C ASN A 381 -7.28 20.49 14.07
N TYR A 382 -7.82 19.91 13.01
CA TYR A 382 -8.74 20.55 12.08
C TYR A 382 -10.13 19.90 12.16
N LEU A 383 -10.22 18.57 12.07
CA LEU A 383 -11.48 17.83 12.04
C LEU A 383 -12.36 18.10 13.25
N CYS A 384 -11.81 18.22 14.47
CA CYS A 384 -12.62 18.52 15.65
C CYS A 384 -13.17 19.95 15.63
N ARG A 385 -12.61 20.86 14.84
CA ARG A 385 -13.16 22.21 14.65
C ARG A 385 -14.22 22.23 13.55
N VAL A 386 -14.23 21.24 12.66
CA VAL A 386 -15.28 21.05 11.65
C VAL A 386 -16.48 20.33 12.28
N PHE A 387 -16.27 19.20 12.95
CA PHE A 387 -17.35 18.41 13.57
C PHE A 387 -17.28 18.50 15.09
N GLN A 388 -18.41 18.78 15.73
CA GLN A 388 -18.52 18.96 17.18
C GLN A 388 -17.95 17.79 17.97
N ARG A 389 -18.14 16.56 17.47
CA ARG A 389 -17.57 15.35 18.06
C ARG A 389 -16.86 14.51 17.01
N ILE A 390 -15.64 14.10 17.33
CA ILE A 390 -14.91 13.05 16.63
C ILE A 390 -14.90 11.81 17.51
N VAL A 391 -15.44 10.71 17.01
CA VAL A 391 -15.20 9.37 17.56
C VAL A 391 -14.21 8.69 16.62
N PHE A 392 -13.04 8.33 17.12
CA PHE A 392 -12.00 7.72 16.30
C PHE A 392 -11.66 6.32 16.79
N VAL A 393 -11.63 5.39 15.84
CA VAL A 393 -11.10 4.04 15.99
C VAL A 393 -9.86 3.93 15.14
N HIS A 394 -8.76 3.51 15.74
CA HIS A 394 -7.58 3.13 14.96
C HIS A 394 -7.77 1.70 14.45
N SER A 395 -8.14 1.57 13.17
CA SER A 395 -8.42 0.29 12.51
C SER A 395 -7.96 0.24 11.06
N ALA A 396 -7.29 1.29 10.57
CA ALA A 396 -6.82 1.47 9.19
C ALA A 396 -7.91 1.21 8.13
N GLY A 397 -9.11 1.74 8.35
CA GLY A 397 -10.25 1.60 7.45
C GLY A 397 -11.11 0.36 7.70
N ASN A 398 -10.71 -0.57 8.59
CA ASN A 398 -11.60 -1.68 8.96
C ASN A 398 -12.79 -1.15 9.77
N VAL A 399 -14.01 -1.44 9.32
CA VAL A 399 -15.25 -0.89 9.87
C VAL A 399 -15.97 -1.92 10.73
N ASP A 400 -16.32 -1.51 11.95
CA ASP A 400 -17.19 -2.28 12.84
C ASP A 400 -18.63 -1.77 12.70
N PRO A 401 -19.56 -2.54 12.09
CA PRO A 401 -20.93 -2.10 11.86
C PRO A 401 -21.74 -2.00 13.16
N ASP A 402 -21.40 -2.76 14.21
CA ASP A 402 -22.04 -2.62 15.52
C ASP A 402 -21.71 -1.25 16.12
N LEU A 403 -20.47 -0.78 15.95
CA LEU A 403 -20.05 0.53 16.41
C LEU A 403 -20.73 1.66 15.62
N VAL A 404 -20.83 1.53 14.30
CA VAL A 404 -21.56 2.51 13.47
C VAL A 404 -23.00 2.65 13.97
N LYS A 405 -23.68 1.52 14.21
CA LYS A 405 -25.05 1.49 14.73
C LYS A 405 -25.15 2.09 16.15
N ALA A 406 -24.20 1.76 17.04
CA ALA A 406 -24.23 2.23 18.42
C ALA A 406 -23.96 3.73 18.55
N VAL A 407 -23.03 4.25 17.76
CA VAL A 407 -22.66 5.69 17.75
C VAL A 407 -23.71 6.53 17.01
N ALA A 408 -24.38 5.95 16.01
CA ALA A 408 -25.33 6.64 15.14
C ALA A 408 -24.78 8.00 14.63
N PRO A 409 -23.64 7.99 13.90
CA PRO A 409 -22.95 9.21 13.52
C PRO A 409 -23.72 10.01 12.46
N ALA A 410 -23.43 11.31 12.38
CA ALA A 410 -23.91 12.17 11.30
C ALA A 410 -23.01 12.09 10.05
N TYR A 411 -21.75 11.69 10.23
CA TYR A 411 -20.76 11.53 9.17
C TYR A 411 -19.92 10.27 9.43
N LEU A 412 -19.63 9.49 8.39
CA LEU A 412 -18.79 8.30 8.47
C LEU A 412 -17.56 8.48 7.58
N ALA A 413 -16.37 8.39 8.17
CA ALA A 413 -15.14 8.39 7.39
C ALA A 413 -14.31 7.14 7.68
N THR A 414 -13.67 6.62 6.65
CA THR A 414 -12.61 5.61 6.80
C THR A 414 -11.30 6.21 6.31
N GLN A 415 -10.19 5.83 6.94
CA GLN A 415 -8.86 6.27 6.52
C GLN A 415 -7.85 5.13 6.53
N THR A 416 -7.25 4.88 5.37
CA THR A 416 -6.09 3.99 5.23
C THR A 416 -4.92 4.72 4.57
N ASN A 417 -3.72 4.18 4.71
CA ASN A 417 -2.54 4.74 4.05
C ASN A 417 -2.34 4.03 2.71
N ALA A 418 -1.85 4.73 1.68
CA ALA A 418 -1.63 4.15 0.35
C ALA A 418 -0.77 2.87 0.38
N ARG A 419 0.21 2.79 1.27
CA ARG A 419 1.03 1.58 1.45
C ARG A 419 0.23 0.35 1.91
N PHE A 420 -0.95 0.51 2.49
CA PHE A 420 -1.82 -0.57 2.94
C PHE A 420 -2.83 -1.00 1.86
N VAL A 421 -2.77 -0.47 0.64
CA VAL A 421 -3.76 -0.77 -0.41
C VAL A 421 -3.71 -2.24 -0.85
N VAL A 422 -2.60 -2.92 -0.61
CA VAL A 422 -2.46 -4.38 -0.81
C VAL A 422 -3.08 -5.21 0.34
N GLN A 423 -3.59 -4.55 1.37
CA GLN A 423 -4.35 -5.13 2.49
C GLN A 423 -5.73 -4.48 2.52
N ILE A 424 -6.66 -5.10 1.79
CA ILE A 424 -8.02 -4.60 1.63
C ILE A 424 -8.71 -4.60 3.01
N PRO A 425 -9.26 -3.47 3.48
CA PRO A 425 -10.01 -3.44 4.73
C PRO A 425 -11.30 -4.24 4.62
N THR A 426 -11.91 -4.56 5.76
CA THR A 426 -13.22 -5.23 5.84
C THR A 426 -14.23 -4.40 6.62
N VAL A 427 -15.51 -4.54 6.26
CA VAL A 427 -16.64 -4.04 7.07
C VAL A 427 -17.23 -5.10 8.01
N ALA A 428 -16.57 -6.26 8.13
CA ALA A 428 -16.91 -7.29 9.09
C ALA A 428 -15.99 -7.24 10.32
N HIS A 429 -15.39 -6.07 10.59
CA HIS A 429 -14.46 -5.89 11.69
C HIS A 429 -15.20 -5.99 13.03
N SER A 430 -14.51 -6.50 14.05
CA SER A 430 -15.03 -6.53 15.42
C SER A 430 -14.03 -5.86 16.35
N LEU A 431 -14.35 -4.63 16.76
CA LEU A 431 -13.52 -3.86 17.67
C LEU A 431 -13.40 -4.56 19.03
N ASP A 432 -14.44 -5.26 19.49
CA ASP A 432 -14.39 -6.12 20.68
C ASP A 432 -13.22 -7.10 20.63
N LYS A 433 -13.16 -7.90 19.54
CA LYS A 433 -12.11 -8.90 19.37
C LYS A 433 -10.73 -8.27 19.34
N VAL A 434 -10.59 -7.12 18.67
CA VAL A 434 -9.31 -6.41 18.60
C VAL A 434 -8.89 -5.86 19.95
N ILE A 435 -9.79 -5.25 20.72
CA ILE A 435 -9.48 -4.76 22.08
C ILE A 435 -9.06 -5.93 22.96
N HIS A 436 -9.81 -7.04 22.96
CA HIS A 436 -9.45 -8.24 23.73
C HIS A 436 -8.06 -8.78 23.37
N GLN A 437 -7.81 -8.98 22.07
CA GLN A 437 -6.51 -9.46 21.57
C GLN A 437 -5.38 -8.50 21.93
N LYS A 438 -5.63 -7.19 21.79
CA LYS A 438 -4.61 -6.17 22.05
C LYS A 438 -4.23 -6.14 23.52
N CYS A 439 -5.20 -6.15 24.42
CA CYS A 439 -4.96 -6.20 25.86
C CYS A 439 -4.20 -7.47 26.26
N ALA A 440 -4.53 -8.63 25.69
CA ALA A 440 -3.85 -9.89 25.98
C ALA A 440 -2.38 -9.94 25.52
N GLN A 441 -1.97 -9.04 24.63
CA GLN A 441 -0.60 -8.96 24.08
C GLN A 441 0.24 -7.85 24.72
N LEU A 442 -0.30 -7.07 25.67
CA LEU A 442 0.46 -6.00 26.32
C LEU A 442 1.53 -6.60 27.24
N ASP A 443 2.78 -6.15 27.05
CA ASP A 443 3.81 -6.29 28.07
C ASP A 443 3.68 -5.21 29.15
N GLU A 444 4.46 -5.32 30.23
CA GLU A 444 4.41 -4.40 31.37
C GLU A 444 4.63 -2.93 30.97
N LYS A 445 5.57 -2.68 30.05
CA LYS A 445 5.88 -1.33 29.57
C LYS A 445 4.75 -0.75 28.73
N ALA A 446 4.17 -1.56 27.85
CA ALA A 446 3.04 -1.16 27.02
C ALA A 446 1.81 -0.90 27.89
N PHE A 447 1.59 -1.70 28.94
CA PHE A 447 0.51 -1.52 29.89
C PHE A 447 0.61 -0.20 30.66
N GLU A 448 1.79 0.16 31.17
CA GLU A 448 1.99 1.46 31.83
C GLU A 448 1.73 2.62 30.86
N GLY A 449 2.23 2.51 29.62
CA GLY A 449 1.95 3.48 28.57
C GLY A 449 0.48 3.59 28.18
N VAL A 450 -0.33 2.55 28.38
CA VAL A 450 -1.80 2.60 28.23
C VAL A 450 -2.39 3.38 29.40
N ARG A 451 -2.01 3.06 30.65
CA ARG A 451 -2.50 3.75 31.86
C ARG A 451 -2.25 5.26 31.80
N GLU A 452 -1.05 5.68 31.40
CA GLU A 452 -0.70 7.11 31.27
C GLU A 452 -1.56 7.86 30.24
N LYS A 453 -2.00 7.16 29.17
CA LYS A 453 -2.74 7.78 28.07
C LYS A 453 -4.25 7.76 28.25
N ARG A 454 -4.76 6.90 29.15
CA ARG A 454 -6.19 6.73 29.36
C ARG A 454 -6.84 8.02 29.83
N ILE A 455 -7.99 8.31 29.25
CA ILE A 455 -8.90 9.36 29.71
C ILE A 455 -10.23 8.66 29.98
N ILE A 456 -10.54 8.50 31.26
CA ILE A 456 -11.74 7.80 31.72
C ILE A 456 -12.88 8.80 31.80
N ALA A 457 -13.99 8.45 31.16
CA ALA A 457 -15.23 9.22 31.22
C ALA A 457 -16.30 8.41 31.96
N SER A 458 -17.34 9.08 32.48
CA SER A 458 -18.41 8.38 33.21
C SER A 458 -19.19 7.42 32.33
N ASP A 459 -19.65 6.30 32.88
CA ASP A 459 -20.48 5.32 32.17
C ASP A 459 -21.72 5.95 31.54
N LYS A 460 -22.37 6.87 32.25
CA LYS A 460 -23.53 7.62 31.73
C LYS A 460 -23.18 8.37 30.45
N TYR A 461 -22.03 9.06 30.43
CA TYR A 461 -21.56 9.77 29.25
C TYR A 461 -21.24 8.81 28.10
N LEU A 462 -20.48 7.74 28.37
CA LEU A 462 -20.15 6.76 27.34
C LEU A 462 -21.39 6.04 26.80
N GLN A 463 -22.40 5.82 27.63
CA GLN A 463 -23.69 5.28 27.18
C GLN A 463 -24.40 6.23 26.22
N THR A 464 -24.37 7.55 26.45
CA THR A 464 -24.93 8.53 25.50
C THR A 464 -24.19 8.57 24.16
N LEU A 465 -22.91 8.18 24.14
CA LEU A 465 -22.12 8.08 22.91
C LEU A 465 -22.21 6.69 22.25
N GLY A 466 -22.90 5.74 22.87
CA GLY A 466 -22.94 4.34 22.44
C GLY A 466 -21.64 3.57 22.71
N LEU A 467 -20.68 4.11 23.47
CA LEU A 467 -19.32 3.54 23.60
C LEU A 467 -19.10 2.64 24.83
N LEU A 468 -20.06 2.58 25.75
CA LEU A 468 -19.90 1.92 27.06
C LEU A 468 -19.42 0.46 26.96
N ARG A 469 -19.95 -0.30 25.99
CA ARG A 469 -19.57 -1.71 25.74
C ARG A 469 -18.05 -1.88 25.58
N TRP A 470 -17.44 -1.08 24.72
CA TRP A 470 -16.01 -1.18 24.41
C TRP A 470 -15.12 -0.72 25.57
N GLU A 471 -15.57 0.26 26.34
CA GLU A 471 -14.84 0.69 27.55
C GLU A 471 -14.89 -0.38 28.65
N GLN A 472 -16.03 -1.06 28.83
CA GLN A 472 -16.15 -2.14 29.80
C GLN A 472 -15.21 -3.31 29.46
N ILE A 473 -15.11 -3.65 28.18
CA ILE A 473 -14.15 -4.65 27.68
C ILE A 473 -12.71 -4.20 27.95
N ALA A 474 -12.35 -2.97 27.58
CA ALA A 474 -11.01 -2.46 27.81
C ALA A 474 -10.67 -2.46 29.32
N SER A 475 -11.59 -1.98 30.15
CA SER A 475 -11.42 -1.92 31.60
C SER A 475 -11.29 -3.29 32.25
N SER A 476 -12.05 -4.31 31.83
CA SER A 476 -11.95 -5.65 32.44
C SER A 476 -10.57 -6.31 32.28
N HIS A 477 -9.76 -5.83 31.33
CA HIS A 477 -8.41 -6.31 31.08
C HIS A 477 -7.30 -5.37 31.57
N LEU A 478 -7.63 -4.12 31.89
CA LEU A 478 -6.66 -3.06 32.19
C LEU A 478 -6.65 -2.62 33.67
N VAL A 479 -7.47 -3.24 34.51
CA VAL A 479 -7.53 -3.00 35.98
C VAL A 479 -6.48 -3.81 36.70
#